data_AF-A0A3M6VKX8-F1
#
_entry.id   AF-A0A3M6VKX8-F1
#
_cell.length_a   1.000
_cell.length_b   1.000
_cell.length_c   1.000
_cell.angle_alpha   90.00
_cell.angle_beta   90.00
_cell.angle_gamma   90.00
#
_symmetry.space_group_name_H-M   'P 1'
#
loop_
_entity.id
_entity.type
_entity.pdbx_description
1 polymer ?
#
loop_
_entity_poly.entity_id
_entity_poly.type
_entity_poly.pdbx_seq_one_letter_code
_entity_poly.pdbx_strand_id
1 'polypeptide(L)'
;MTTPWDDQIIWETSGFLRFLKEHHVDTKDLINPSSNGESLRFFRLKQVARNNDKESKDPRLQLIAANLAQETAEIDAERAKNVVPQAVTWLPGFFSLPVSAPLARVSLYQDGQVYGIDISSGFAVSLLEIQPGEHVLDLCCAPGAKLTMIADLLQLRGSVTGIDYSRSRLCACRRLVHKYQLLGAGTPWRCRLFFADGRTFNIGPKTECAQGDGVELLLDTQEIASRAPKDRKRKRKNKSARARDAKQQKLLLADAALYDKVLVDAECTHDGSIRHLQRLNTADKWEKYVLDHLNANEVGRILKLQRGLIRNGFKLLRPGGTMIYSTCSLSTKQNEDVVSEFLQDEPLAKLDAIARSKDVPCQEGKLPGTLRFTPSQNTSGLFIARIRKAAADSQVPEREH
;
A
#
# COMPACT_ATOMS: atom_id res chain seq x y z
N MET A 1 18.33 -2.32 -30.70
CA MET A 1 16.89 -1.94 -30.66
C MET A 1 16.35 -2.43 -29.33
N THR A 2 15.66 -1.59 -28.56
CA THR A 2 15.00 -2.04 -27.32
C THR A 2 13.88 -2.99 -27.69
N THR A 3 13.99 -4.26 -27.28
CA THR A 3 12.92 -5.24 -27.46
C THR A 3 11.71 -4.81 -26.62
N PRO A 4 10.47 -4.92 -27.14
CA PRO A 4 9.27 -4.71 -26.34
C PRO A 4 9.30 -5.61 -25.08
N TRP A 5 8.76 -5.12 -23.96
CA TRP A 5 8.74 -5.86 -22.69
C TRP A 5 7.84 -7.11 -22.75
N ASP A 6 6.99 -7.18 -23.77
CA ASP A 6 6.01 -8.23 -24.10
C ASP A 6 6.46 -9.16 -25.24
N ASP A 7 7.77 -9.21 -25.51
CA ASP A 7 8.35 -10.15 -26.46
C ASP A 7 8.05 -11.61 -26.06
N GLN A 8 7.28 -12.29 -26.92
CA GLN A 8 6.81 -13.64 -26.65
C GLN A 8 7.94 -14.67 -26.58
N ILE A 9 9.03 -14.48 -27.33
CA ILE A 9 10.18 -15.41 -27.32
C ILE A 9 10.91 -15.31 -25.97
N ILE A 10 11.07 -14.09 -25.46
CA ILE A 10 11.67 -13.85 -24.14
C ILE A 10 10.78 -14.46 -23.04
N TRP A 11 9.46 -14.25 -23.11
CA TRP A 11 8.52 -14.81 -22.13
C TRP A 11 8.46 -16.34 -22.18
N GLU A 12 8.55 -16.95 -23.36
CA GLU A 12 8.58 -18.40 -23.53
C GLU A 12 9.88 -19.00 -22.99
N THR A 13 11.03 -18.46 -23.42
CA THR A 13 12.36 -18.96 -23.05
C THR A 13 12.62 -18.84 -21.55
N SER A 14 12.10 -17.78 -20.92
CA SER A 14 12.20 -17.57 -19.47
C SER A 14 11.21 -18.41 -18.65
N GLY A 15 10.27 -19.11 -19.29
CA GLY A 15 9.23 -19.88 -18.63
C GLY A 15 8.05 -19.05 -18.09
N PHE A 16 8.01 -17.74 -18.35
CA PHE A 16 6.94 -16.85 -17.88
C PHE A 16 5.58 -17.20 -18.51
N LEU A 17 5.53 -17.57 -19.79
CA LEU A 17 4.28 -18.03 -20.42
C LEU A 17 3.70 -19.27 -19.73
N ARG A 18 4.57 -20.20 -19.31
CA ARG A 18 4.18 -21.37 -18.55
C ARG A 18 3.63 -20.97 -17.19
N PHE A 19 4.29 -20.06 -16.49
CA PHE A 19 3.82 -19.49 -15.22
C PHE A 19 2.42 -18.87 -15.35
N LEU A 20 2.19 -18.03 -16.37
CA LEU A 20 0.88 -17.42 -16.62
C LEU A 20 -0.21 -18.47 -16.87
N LYS A 21 0.10 -19.50 -17.66
CA LYS A 21 -0.83 -20.61 -17.94
C LYS A 21 -1.18 -21.41 -16.67
N GLU A 22 -0.18 -21.72 -15.84
CA GLU A 22 -0.37 -22.42 -14.55
C GLU A 22 -1.23 -21.61 -13.57
N HIS A 23 -1.20 -20.28 -13.68
CA HIS A 23 -1.99 -19.36 -12.86
C HIS A 23 -3.27 -18.84 -13.54
N HIS A 24 -3.64 -19.38 -14.70
CA HIS A 24 -4.83 -19.00 -15.48
C HIS A 24 -4.92 -17.50 -15.82
N VAL A 25 -3.78 -16.88 -16.16
CA VAL A 25 -3.71 -15.48 -16.59
C VAL A 25 -3.54 -15.44 -18.10
N ASP A 26 -4.45 -14.75 -18.80
CA ASP A 26 -4.33 -14.53 -20.25
C ASP A 26 -3.21 -13.50 -20.51
N THR A 27 -2.34 -13.77 -21.48
CA THR A 27 -1.28 -12.83 -21.87
C THR A 27 -1.85 -11.51 -22.36
N LYS A 28 -3.06 -11.52 -22.94
CA LYS A 28 -3.78 -10.31 -23.35
C LYS A 28 -4.10 -9.39 -22.19
N ASP A 29 -4.35 -9.95 -21.00
CA ASP A 29 -4.62 -9.15 -19.80
C ASP A 29 -3.39 -8.32 -19.44
N LEU A 30 -2.18 -8.78 -19.71
CA LEU A 30 -0.95 -8.02 -19.46
C LEU A 30 -0.70 -6.95 -20.52
N ILE A 31 -0.97 -7.28 -21.79
CA ILE A 31 -0.53 -6.49 -22.97
C ILE A 31 -1.53 -5.39 -23.33
N ASN A 32 -2.83 -5.63 -23.16
CA ASN A 32 -3.89 -4.68 -23.52
C ASN A 32 -4.65 -4.18 -22.28
N PRO A 33 -4.23 -3.05 -21.69
CA PRO A 33 -4.86 -2.57 -20.49
C PRO A 33 -6.24 -1.92 -20.73
N SER A 34 -6.77 -1.79 -21.96
CA SER A 34 -8.16 -1.34 -22.16
C SER A 34 -8.84 -1.95 -23.39
N SER A 35 -10.17 -2.08 -23.34
CA SER A 35 -11.01 -2.47 -24.48
C SER A 35 -11.06 -1.44 -25.60
N ASN A 36 -10.60 -0.20 -25.35
CA ASN A 36 -10.76 0.96 -26.24
C ASN A 36 -9.42 1.53 -26.76
N GLY A 37 -8.29 0.87 -26.50
CA GLY A 37 -6.99 1.20 -27.10
C GLY A 37 -6.17 2.34 -26.46
N GLU A 38 -6.65 3.00 -25.40
CA GLU A 38 -5.88 4.00 -24.64
C GLU A 38 -5.61 3.54 -23.20
N SER A 39 -4.35 3.62 -22.76
CA SER A 39 -3.95 3.29 -21.39
C SER A 39 -4.35 4.41 -20.43
N LEU A 40 -4.95 4.05 -19.29
CA LEU A 40 -5.39 4.96 -18.24
C LEU A 40 -4.45 4.94 -17.04
N ARG A 41 -4.37 6.09 -16.37
CA ARG A 41 -3.83 6.24 -15.02
C ARG A 41 -4.94 6.63 -14.08
N PHE A 42 -4.80 6.23 -12.82
CA PHE A 42 -5.76 6.55 -11.78
C PHE A 42 -5.16 7.46 -10.72
N PHE A 43 -6.02 8.28 -10.14
CA PHE A 43 -5.70 9.15 -9.03
C PHE A 43 -6.88 9.31 -8.10
N ARG A 44 -6.60 9.77 -6.88
CA ARG A 44 -7.59 10.09 -5.86
C ARG A 44 -7.52 11.55 -5.48
N LEU A 45 -8.69 12.16 -5.29
CA LEU A 45 -8.79 13.47 -4.65
C LEU A 45 -8.66 13.29 -3.14
N LYS A 46 -7.81 14.11 -2.52
CA LYS A 46 -7.68 14.17 -1.06
C LYS A 46 -9.04 14.51 -0.43
N GLN A 47 -9.43 13.85 0.65
CA GLN A 47 -10.68 14.20 1.32
C GLN A 47 -10.57 15.58 1.96
N VAL A 48 -11.52 16.46 1.64
CA VAL A 48 -11.68 17.74 2.33
C VAL A 48 -12.67 17.51 3.46
N ALA A 49 -12.30 17.90 4.69
CA ALA A 49 -13.23 17.90 5.80
C ALA A 49 -14.36 18.90 5.49
N ARG A 50 -15.53 18.36 5.09
CA ARG A 50 -16.79 19.02 4.65
C ARG A 50 -17.00 19.01 3.13
N ASN A 51 -17.81 18.06 2.66
CA ASN A 51 -19.15 18.31 2.08
C ASN A 51 -19.76 17.00 1.56
N ASN A 52 -21.07 16.83 1.79
CA ASN A 52 -21.91 15.75 1.25
C ASN A 52 -22.29 15.98 -0.24
N ASP A 53 -21.47 16.73 -0.98
CA ASP A 53 -21.76 17.01 -2.39
C ASP A 53 -21.45 15.80 -3.26
N LYS A 54 -22.29 15.55 -4.28
CA LYS A 54 -22.07 14.49 -5.27
C LYS A 54 -20.67 14.61 -5.86
N GLU A 55 -19.83 13.58 -5.70
CA GLU A 55 -18.41 13.54 -6.11
C GLU A 55 -18.16 13.99 -7.57
N SER A 56 -19.13 13.77 -8.46
CA SER A 56 -19.10 14.22 -9.86
C SER A 56 -19.08 15.75 -10.07
N LYS A 57 -19.35 16.54 -9.02
CA LYS A 57 -19.43 18.01 -9.06
C LYS A 57 -18.33 18.71 -8.25
N ASP A 58 -17.30 17.99 -7.81
CA ASP A 58 -16.19 18.60 -7.07
C ASP A 58 -15.51 19.68 -7.94
N PRO A 59 -15.45 20.96 -7.50
CA PRO A 59 -14.87 22.05 -8.28
C PRO A 59 -13.39 21.81 -8.63
N ARG A 60 -12.69 20.97 -7.85
CA ARG A 60 -11.30 20.58 -8.14
C ARG A 60 -11.19 19.81 -9.46
N LEU A 61 -12.21 19.05 -9.86
CA LEU A 61 -12.21 18.33 -11.14
C LEU A 61 -12.22 19.29 -12.33
N GLN A 62 -12.98 20.38 -12.23
CA GLN A 62 -12.99 21.43 -13.25
C GLN A 62 -11.63 22.12 -13.34
N LEU A 63 -10.98 22.37 -12.19
CA LEU A 63 -9.64 22.94 -12.17
C LEU A 63 -8.60 21.99 -12.80
N ILE A 64 -8.68 20.68 -12.50
CA ILE A 64 -7.82 19.67 -13.14
C ILE A 64 -8.02 19.69 -14.67
N ALA A 65 -9.27 19.66 -15.14
CA ALA A 65 -9.57 19.70 -16.56
C ALA A 65 -9.04 20.97 -17.23
N ALA A 66 -9.21 22.13 -16.60
CA ALA A 66 -8.69 23.41 -17.10
C ALA A 66 -7.15 23.44 -17.20
N ASN A 67 -6.45 22.95 -16.15
CA ASN A 67 -4.98 22.88 -16.15
C ASN A 67 -4.49 21.91 -17.24
N LEU A 68 -5.13 20.74 -17.38
CA LEU A 68 -4.78 19.76 -18.41
C LEU A 68 -5.03 20.29 -19.82
N ALA A 69 -6.12 21.02 -20.05
CA ALA A 69 -6.40 21.63 -21.34
C ALA A 69 -5.33 22.66 -21.72
N GLN A 70 -4.89 23.50 -20.78
CA GLN A 70 -3.79 24.45 -20.99
C GLN A 70 -2.47 23.74 -21.33
N GLU A 71 -2.04 22.80 -20.49
CA GLU A 71 -0.80 22.05 -20.67
C GLU A 71 -0.78 21.19 -21.94
N THR A 72 -1.93 20.63 -22.32
CA THR A 72 -2.04 19.79 -23.52
C THR A 72 -2.13 20.66 -24.77
N ALA A 73 -2.76 21.84 -24.72
CA ALA A 73 -2.85 22.75 -25.87
C ALA A 73 -1.48 23.28 -26.31
N GLU A 74 -0.53 23.41 -25.38
CA GLU A 74 0.86 23.75 -25.69
C GLU A 74 1.60 22.66 -26.48
N ILE A 75 1.13 21.41 -26.41
CA ILE A 75 1.77 20.23 -27.02
C ILE A 75 1.00 19.75 -28.25
N ASP A 76 -0.33 19.67 -28.15
CA ASP A 76 -1.26 19.13 -29.16
C ASP A 76 -2.68 19.69 -28.92
N ALA A 77 -3.06 20.70 -29.72
CA ALA A 77 -4.32 21.43 -29.59
C ALA A 77 -5.57 20.59 -29.91
N GLU A 78 -5.48 19.52 -30.71
CA GLU A 78 -6.62 18.64 -30.99
C GLU A 78 -6.85 17.68 -29.82
N ARG A 79 -5.78 17.15 -29.23
CA ARG A 79 -5.87 16.24 -28.09
C ARG A 79 -6.34 16.94 -26.82
N ALA A 80 -6.04 18.22 -26.66
CA ALA A 80 -6.43 19.04 -25.51
C ALA A 80 -7.95 19.10 -25.27
N LYS A 81 -8.76 18.96 -26.33
CA LYS A 81 -10.24 19.03 -26.23
C LYS A 81 -10.87 17.81 -25.55
N ASN A 82 -10.12 16.71 -25.39
CA ASN A 82 -10.66 15.42 -24.95
C ASN A 82 -10.10 14.94 -23.59
N VAL A 83 -9.26 15.72 -22.90
CA VAL A 83 -8.64 15.30 -21.64
C VAL A 83 -9.44 15.79 -20.43
N VAL A 84 -10.46 15.02 -20.05
CA VAL A 84 -11.28 15.29 -18.85
C VAL A 84 -11.18 14.11 -17.87
N PRO A 85 -10.99 14.36 -16.56
CA PRO A 85 -11.05 13.29 -15.56
C PRO A 85 -12.39 12.55 -15.58
N GLN A 86 -12.35 11.23 -15.58
CA GLN A 86 -13.55 10.39 -15.51
C GLN A 86 -13.65 9.73 -14.14
N ALA A 87 -14.81 9.78 -13.50
CA ALA A 87 -15.02 9.13 -12.21
C ALA A 87 -15.00 7.60 -12.35
N VAL A 88 -14.34 6.93 -11.41
CA VAL A 88 -14.40 5.46 -11.29
C VAL A 88 -15.66 5.12 -10.50
N THR A 89 -16.72 4.71 -11.21
CA THR A 89 -18.08 4.59 -10.66
C THR A 89 -18.21 3.65 -9.46
N TRP A 90 -17.40 2.61 -9.39
CA TRP A 90 -17.41 1.60 -8.33
C TRP A 90 -16.43 1.90 -7.18
N LEU A 91 -15.59 2.93 -7.31
CA LEU A 91 -14.61 3.30 -6.29
C LEU A 91 -14.67 4.81 -5.98
N PRO A 92 -15.46 5.21 -4.96
CA PRO A 92 -15.67 6.61 -4.61
C PRO A 92 -14.37 7.40 -4.37
N GLY A 93 -14.32 8.60 -4.91
CA GLY A 93 -13.19 9.53 -4.84
C GLY A 93 -12.03 9.20 -5.79
N PHE A 94 -12.15 8.19 -6.65
CA PHE A 94 -11.16 7.85 -7.66
C PHE A 94 -11.57 8.33 -9.04
N PHE A 95 -10.57 8.73 -9.82
CA PHE A 95 -10.72 9.26 -11.16
C PHE A 95 -9.65 8.69 -12.07
N SER A 96 -9.96 8.59 -13.36
CA SER A 96 -9.05 8.14 -14.42
C SER A 96 -8.74 9.27 -15.40
N LEU A 97 -7.55 9.19 -15.99
CA LEU A 97 -7.07 10.03 -17.08
C LEU A 97 -6.24 9.18 -18.05
N PRO A 98 -6.16 9.53 -19.33
CA PRO A 98 -5.17 8.94 -20.23
C PRO A 98 -3.74 9.04 -19.67
N VAL A 99 -2.91 8.02 -19.89
CA VAL A 99 -1.51 8.02 -19.41
C VAL A 99 -0.68 9.16 -20.00
N SER A 100 -1.04 9.60 -21.21
CA SER A 100 -0.48 10.75 -21.92
C SER A 100 -0.76 12.09 -21.25
N ALA A 101 -1.83 12.20 -20.45
CA ALA A 101 -2.17 13.43 -19.76
C ALA A 101 -1.12 13.77 -18.67
N PRO A 102 -0.56 14.99 -18.66
CA PRO A 102 0.54 15.35 -17.77
C PRO A 102 0.05 15.69 -16.35
N LEU A 103 -0.53 14.72 -15.62
CA LEU A 103 -1.04 14.92 -14.26
C LEU A 103 0.00 15.55 -13.30
N ALA A 104 1.30 15.28 -13.52
CA ALA A 104 2.37 15.83 -12.71
C ALA A 104 2.51 17.37 -12.81
N ARG A 105 1.98 17.99 -13.86
CA ARG A 105 2.00 19.44 -14.09
C ARG A 105 0.77 20.17 -13.56
N VAL A 106 -0.29 19.43 -13.25
CA VAL A 106 -1.50 20.01 -12.66
C VAL A 106 -1.19 20.59 -11.28
N SER A 107 -1.54 21.86 -11.08
CA SER A 107 -1.31 22.59 -9.82
C SER A 107 -1.80 21.83 -8.58
N LEU A 108 -3.03 21.31 -8.62
CA LEU A 108 -3.59 20.47 -7.55
C LEU A 108 -2.77 19.20 -7.23
N TYR A 109 -2.08 18.62 -8.20
CA TYR A 109 -1.17 17.50 -7.94
C TYR A 109 0.14 17.96 -7.30
N GLN A 110 0.65 19.13 -7.68
CA GLN A 110 1.86 19.73 -7.09
C GLN A 110 1.61 20.13 -5.63
N ASP A 111 0.42 20.68 -5.35
CA ASP A 111 -0.03 21.10 -4.02
C ASP A 111 -0.45 19.93 -3.12
N GLY A 112 -0.37 18.70 -3.62
CA GLY A 112 -0.69 17.50 -2.85
C GLY A 112 -2.18 17.32 -2.55
N GLN A 113 -3.07 17.95 -3.32
CA GLN A 113 -4.53 17.75 -3.25
C GLN A 113 -4.98 16.53 -4.05
N VAL A 114 -4.10 16.01 -4.91
CA VAL A 114 -4.31 14.83 -5.76
C VAL A 114 -3.11 13.91 -5.61
N TYR A 115 -3.35 12.61 -5.47
CA TYR A 115 -2.28 11.62 -5.51
C TYR A 115 -2.61 10.44 -6.43
N GLY A 116 -1.59 10.01 -7.18
CA GLY A 116 -1.68 8.85 -8.05
C GLY A 116 -1.58 7.56 -7.23
N ILE A 117 -2.55 6.67 -7.43
CA ILE A 117 -2.60 5.34 -6.82
C ILE A 117 -3.35 4.42 -7.78
N ASP A 118 -2.87 3.19 -7.91
CA ASP A 118 -3.52 2.16 -8.70
C ASP A 118 -4.88 1.78 -8.07
N ILE A 119 -5.92 1.57 -8.89
CA ILE A 119 -7.29 1.33 -8.40
C ILE A 119 -7.40 0.05 -7.57
N SER A 120 -6.66 -1.01 -7.89
CA SER A 120 -6.65 -2.22 -7.06
C SER A 120 -6.07 -1.94 -5.66
N SER A 121 -5.00 -1.15 -5.60
CA SER A 121 -4.38 -0.72 -4.34
C SER A 121 -5.31 0.20 -3.54
N GLY A 122 -6.02 1.10 -4.23
CA GLY A 122 -7.03 1.95 -3.64
C GLY A 122 -8.21 1.17 -3.05
N PHE A 123 -8.70 0.18 -3.80
CA PHE A 123 -9.76 -0.71 -3.35
C PHE A 123 -9.35 -1.51 -2.11
N ALA A 124 -8.13 -2.06 -2.08
CA ALA A 124 -7.60 -2.76 -0.89
C ALA A 124 -7.62 -1.89 0.37
N VAL A 125 -7.24 -0.61 0.26
CA VAL A 125 -7.30 0.33 1.40
C VAL A 125 -8.74 0.68 1.77
N SER A 126 -9.65 0.81 0.80
CA SER A 126 -11.07 1.09 1.09
C SER A 126 -11.74 -0.01 1.91
N LEU A 127 -11.33 -1.28 1.73
CA LEU A 127 -11.83 -2.43 2.48
C LEU A 127 -11.43 -2.46 3.96
N LEU A 128 -10.46 -1.63 4.39
CA LEU A 128 -10.15 -1.44 5.81
C LEU A 128 -11.23 -0.62 6.52
N GLU A 129 -12.04 0.15 5.79
CA GLU A 129 -13.12 0.99 6.32
C GLU A 129 -12.62 1.96 7.41
N ILE A 130 -11.47 2.59 7.15
CA ILE A 130 -10.75 3.44 8.10
C ILE A 130 -11.61 4.63 8.53
N GLN A 131 -11.69 4.84 9.85
CA GLN A 131 -12.40 5.97 10.45
C GLN A 131 -11.44 6.99 11.07
N PRO A 132 -11.73 8.30 10.98
CA PRO A 132 -10.95 9.32 11.68
C PRO A 132 -10.88 9.03 13.19
N GLY A 133 -9.67 9.00 13.74
CA GLY A 133 -9.40 8.66 15.14
C GLY A 133 -8.79 7.28 15.34
N GLU A 134 -8.90 6.37 14.36
CA GLU A 134 -8.30 5.04 14.43
C GLU A 134 -6.77 5.07 14.31
N HIS A 135 -6.15 3.97 14.73
CA HIS A 135 -4.74 3.73 14.63
C HIS A 135 -4.45 2.62 13.62
N VAL A 136 -3.74 2.97 12.54
CA VAL A 136 -3.51 2.08 11.40
C VAL A 136 -2.02 1.76 11.24
N LEU A 137 -1.73 0.48 11.03
CA LEU A 137 -0.39 -0.03 10.70
C LEU A 137 -0.33 -0.42 9.22
N ASP A 138 0.72 0.01 8.52
CA ASP A 138 1.03 -0.36 7.14
C ASP A 138 2.40 -1.06 7.09
N LEU A 139 2.38 -2.39 6.97
CA LEU A 139 3.57 -3.22 6.81
C LEU A 139 3.98 -3.25 5.33
N CYS A 140 5.28 -3.01 5.08
CA CYS A 140 5.85 -2.87 3.73
C CYS A 140 5.32 -1.62 2.98
N CYS A 141 5.14 -0.52 3.73
CA CYS A 141 4.43 0.68 3.28
C CYS A 141 5.06 1.41 2.09
N ALA A 142 6.36 1.24 1.81
CA ALA A 142 7.03 2.05 0.82
C ALA A 142 6.73 1.54 -0.60
N PRO A 143 6.51 2.40 -1.61
CA PRO A 143 6.89 3.80 -1.68
C PRO A 143 5.90 4.79 -1.04
N GLY A 144 4.79 4.34 -0.44
CA GLY A 144 3.93 5.17 0.41
C GLY A 144 2.58 5.58 -0.19
N ALA A 145 2.15 5.02 -1.31
CA ALA A 145 0.86 5.38 -1.93
C ALA A 145 -0.33 4.94 -1.05
N LYS A 146 -0.33 3.67 -0.59
CA LYS A 146 -1.37 3.15 0.32
C LYS A 146 -1.32 3.86 1.68
N LEU A 147 -0.12 4.03 2.26
CA LEU A 147 0.10 4.85 3.45
C LEU A 147 -0.48 6.27 3.33
N THR A 148 -0.28 6.92 2.18
CA THR A 148 -0.82 8.27 1.92
C THR A 148 -2.34 8.25 1.95
N MET A 149 -2.97 7.24 1.35
CA MET A 149 -4.42 7.09 1.39
C MET A 149 -4.95 6.80 2.79
N ILE A 150 -4.26 5.95 3.56
CA ILE A 150 -4.58 5.70 4.97
C ILE A 150 -4.55 7.01 5.76
N ALA A 151 -3.48 7.79 5.59
CA ALA A 151 -3.32 9.07 6.28
C ALA A 151 -4.38 10.11 5.88
N ASP A 152 -4.78 10.13 4.60
CA ASP A 152 -5.87 10.98 4.09
C ASP A 152 -7.21 10.63 4.77
N LEU A 153 -7.57 9.33 4.77
CA LEU A 153 -8.82 8.83 5.35
C LEU A 153 -8.95 9.08 6.86
N LEU A 154 -7.82 9.10 7.56
CA LEU A 154 -7.78 9.42 9.00
C LEU A 154 -8.03 10.90 9.30
N GLN A 155 -7.98 11.78 8.30
CA GLN A 155 -8.32 13.21 8.41
C GLN A 155 -7.61 13.92 9.58
N LEU A 156 -6.32 13.64 9.76
CA LEU A 156 -5.51 14.18 10.86
C LEU A 156 -6.03 13.84 12.28
N ARG A 157 -6.79 12.74 12.43
CA ARG A 157 -7.26 12.21 13.73
C ARG A 157 -6.81 10.76 13.87
N GLY A 158 -6.20 10.41 15.01
CA GLY A 158 -5.62 9.09 15.24
C GLY A 158 -4.15 9.00 14.84
N SER A 159 -3.71 7.87 14.28
CA SER A 159 -2.32 7.73 13.82
C SER A 159 -2.14 6.72 12.69
N VAL A 160 -1.12 6.94 11.87
CA VAL A 160 -0.61 5.95 10.92
C VAL A 160 0.85 5.61 11.20
N THR A 161 1.17 4.31 11.23
CA THR A 161 2.53 3.79 11.33
C THR A 161 2.87 3.03 10.05
N GLY A 162 3.86 3.49 9.30
CA GLY A 162 4.41 2.77 8.14
C GLY A 162 5.73 2.09 8.48
N ILE A 163 5.94 0.89 7.97
CA ILE A 163 7.18 0.12 8.16
C ILE A 163 7.70 -0.38 6.83
N ASP A 164 9.01 -0.30 6.61
CA ASP A 164 9.64 -0.93 5.47
C ASP A 164 11.10 -1.29 5.78
N TYR A 165 11.60 -2.35 5.16
CA TYR A 165 12.98 -2.82 5.34
C TYR A 165 13.97 -2.14 4.37
N SER A 166 13.51 -1.24 3.50
CA SER A 166 14.37 -0.50 2.57
C SER A 166 14.42 0.99 2.91
N ARG A 167 15.60 1.47 3.36
CA ARG A 167 15.83 2.91 3.59
C ARG A 167 15.58 3.75 2.35
N SER A 168 16.01 3.26 1.18
CA SER A 168 15.85 3.97 -0.10
C SER A 168 14.36 4.16 -0.43
N ARG A 169 13.54 3.11 -0.27
CA ARG A 169 12.09 3.21 -0.48
C ARG A 169 11.42 4.10 0.57
N LEU A 170 11.84 4.03 1.83
CA LEU A 170 11.33 4.92 2.89
C LEU A 170 11.65 6.39 2.64
N CYS A 171 12.79 6.72 2.04
CA CYS A 171 13.08 8.08 1.62
C CYS A 171 12.06 8.59 0.60
N ALA A 172 11.58 7.75 -0.32
CA ALA A 172 10.49 8.11 -1.23
C ALA A 172 9.15 8.27 -0.49
N CYS A 173 8.84 7.36 0.43
CA CYS A 173 7.65 7.44 1.28
C CYS A 173 7.61 8.75 2.08
N ARG A 174 8.72 9.12 2.74
CA ARG A 174 8.86 10.39 3.44
C ARG A 174 8.58 11.59 2.55
N ARG A 175 9.07 11.60 1.29
CA ARG A 175 8.78 12.69 0.35
C ARG A 175 7.29 12.80 0.04
N LEU A 176 6.58 11.67 -0.12
CA LEU A 176 5.14 11.68 -0.32
C LEU A 176 4.40 12.22 0.90
N VAL A 177 4.76 11.78 2.11
CA VAL A 177 4.15 12.26 3.36
C VAL A 177 4.27 13.78 3.49
N HIS A 178 5.44 14.35 3.18
CA HIS A 178 5.63 15.80 3.15
C HIS A 178 4.84 16.48 2.04
N LYS A 179 4.92 15.97 0.81
CA LYS A 179 4.22 16.53 -0.36
C LYS A 179 2.71 16.64 -0.11
N TYR A 180 2.11 15.60 0.44
CA TYR A 180 0.66 15.55 0.70
C TYR A 180 0.25 16.23 2.00
N GLN A 181 1.17 16.94 2.64
CA GLN A 181 0.94 17.72 3.87
C GLN A 181 0.22 16.89 4.94
N LEU A 182 0.62 15.63 5.09
CA LEU A 182 0.05 14.69 6.05
C LEU A 182 0.57 14.94 7.49
N LEU A 183 1.18 16.11 7.72
CA LEU A 183 1.68 16.58 9.00
C LEU A 183 1.04 17.95 9.26
N GLY A 184 -0.01 17.97 10.07
CA GLY A 184 -0.68 19.22 10.47
C GLY A 184 0.02 19.87 11.67
N ALA A 185 0.27 21.18 11.61
CA ALA A 185 0.73 21.93 12.77
C ALA A 185 -0.41 22.04 13.82
N GLY A 186 -0.09 21.82 15.09
CA GLY A 186 -1.04 22.03 16.20
C GLY A 186 -2.07 20.93 16.46
N THR A 187 -2.24 19.95 15.56
CA THR A 187 -3.13 18.79 15.77
C THR A 187 -2.39 17.61 16.41
N PRO A 188 -3.03 16.82 17.31
CA PRO A 188 -2.46 15.60 17.90
C PRO A 188 -2.40 14.43 16.89
N TRP A 189 -2.06 14.70 15.64
CA TRP A 189 -1.97 13.75 14.55
C TRP A 189 -0.56 13.15 14.44
N ARG A 190 -0.45 11.86 14.10
CA ARG A 190 0.84 11.17 14.07
C ARG A 190 0.98 10.28 12.84
N CYS A 191 1.85 10.68 11.92
CA CYS A 191 2.43 9.79 10.93
C CYS A 191 3.84 9.40 11.40
N ARG A 192 4.16 8.09 11.42
CA ARG A 192 5.48 7.57 11.79
C ARG A 192 5.95 6.58 10.72
N LEU A 193 7.20 6.68 10.31
CA LEU A 193 7.85 5.73 9.41
C LEU A 193 8.96 5.01 10.17
N PHE A 194 9.02 3.68 10.08
CA PHE A 194 10.06 2.88 10.69
C PHE A 194 10.87 2.14 9.63
N PHE A 195 12.20 2.30 9.71
CA PHE A 195 13.12 1.35 9.11
C PHE A 195 13.26 0.16 10.06
N ALA A 196 12.56 -0.94 9.77
CA ALA A 196 12.49 -2.12 10.61
C ALA A 196 12.07 -3.37 9.82
N ASP A 197 12.30 -4.55 10.40
CA ASP A 197 11.75 -5.81 9.89
C ASP A 197 10.29 -5.97 10.34
N GLY A 198 9.37 -5.99 9.37
CA GLY A 198 7.94 -6.12 9.64
C GLY A 198 7.53 -7.43 10.30
N ARG A 199 8.37 -8.48 10.29
CA ARG A 199 8.10 -9.76 10.96
C ARG A 199 8.31 -9.71 12.46
N THR A 200 9.17 -8.80 12.93
CA THR A 200 9.59 -8.73 14.34
C THR A 200 9.24 -7.40 14.99
N PHE A 201 8.74 -6.43 14.22
CA PHE A 201 8.29 -5.16 14.73
C PHE A 201 7.21 -5.32 15.81
N ASN A 202 7.32 -4.56 16.90
CA ASN A 202 6.50 -4.75 18.10
C ASN A 202 6.11 -3.43 18.79
N ILE A 203 6.04 -2.32 18.04
CA ILE A 203 5.74 -1.00 18.60
C ILE A 203 4.28 -0.63 18.29
N GLY A 204 3.48 -0.46 19.34
CA GLY A 204 2.07 -0.07 19.23
C GLY A 204 1.82 1.37 18.71
N PRO A 205 0.55 1.73 18.50
CA PRO A 205 0.15 3.10 18.20
C PRO A 205 0.35 3.96 19.45
N LYS A 206 1.46 4.71 19.50
CA LYS A 206 1.85 5.47 20.68
C LYS A 206 0.75 6.47 21.02
N THR A 207 0.20 6.36 22.23
CA THR A 207 -0.91 7.20 22.74
C THR A 207 -0.49 8.62 23.13
N GLU A 208 0.75 8.87 23.56
CA GLU A 208 1.17 10.20 24.05
C GLU A 208 2.52 10.71 23.48
N CYS A 209 2.44 11.70 22.61
CA CYS A 209 3.48 12.60 22.19
C CYS A 209 2.91 13.97 22.51
N ALA A 210 3.25 14.50 23.69
CA ALA A 210 3.18 15.93 23.93
C ALA A 210 3.91 16.63 22.79
N GLN A 211 3.27 17.66 22.24
CA GLN A 211 3.75 18.48 21.13
C GLN A 211 5.27 18.64 21.21
N GLY A 212 5.96 18.09 20.22
CA GLY A 212 7.40 18.06 20.18
C GLY A 212 7.87 18.51 18.83
N ASP A 213 8.19 19.80 18.75
CA ASP A 213 8.94 20.50 17.71
C ASP A 213 9.80 19.56 16.87
N GLY A 214 9.57 19.58 15.55
CA GLY A 214 10.38 18.90 14.54
C GLY A 214 10.30 17.38 14.60
N VAL A 215 9.12 16.82 14.30
CA VAL A 215 8.88 15.36 14.29
C VAL A 215 9.83 14.69 13.29
N GLU A 216 10.81 13.96 13.82
CA GLU A 216 11.60 13.01 13.04
C GLU A 216 10.65 11.91 12.54
N LEU A 217 10.23 12.03 11.27
CA LEU A 217 9.26 11.13 10.65
C LEU A 217 9.81 9.71 10.50
N LEU A 218 11.13 9.58 10.28
CA LEU A 218 11.80 8.31 10.00
C LEU A 218 12.58 7.85 11.23
N LEU A 219 12.14 6.74 11.82
CA LEU A 219 12.70 6.12 13.01
C LEU A 219 13.41 4.84 12.61
N ASP A 220 14.69 4.73 12.97
CA ASP A 220 15.50 3.55 12.68
C ASP A 220 15.64 2.70 13.93
N THR A 221 14.95 1.56 13.96
CA THR A 221 14.93 0.70 15.15
C THR A 221 16.29 0.09 15.45
N GLN A 222 17.09 -0.22 14.42
CA GLN A 222 18.43 -0.80 14.57
C GLN A 222 19.43 0.23 15.08
N GLU A 223 19.43 1.42 14.49
CA GLU A 223 20.29 2.52 14.93
C GLU A 223 19.98 2.92 16.37
N ILE A 224 18.70 3.05 16.73
CA ILE A 224 18.31 3.41 18.09
C ILE A 224 18.63 2.28 19.08
N ALA A 225 18.41 1.01 18.73
CA ALA A 225 18.80 -0.13 19.56
C ALA A 225 20.32 -0.22 19.77
N SER A 226 21.12 0.04 18.74
CA SER A 226 22.60 0.08 18.84
C SER A 226 23.12 1.20 19.75
N ARG A 227 22.29 2.22 20.01
CA ARG A 227 22.57 3.34 20.91
C ARG A 227 22.04 3.11 22.32
N ALA A 228 21.39 1.98 22.60
CA ALA A 228 20.91 1.62 23.92
C ALA A 228 22.08 1.45 24.92
N PRO A 229 21.86 1.70 26.23
CA PRO A 229 22.95 1.95 27.18
C PRO A 229 23.88 0.77 27.50
N LYS A 230 23.69 -0.40 26.91
CA LYS A 230 24.20 -1.65 27.51
C LYS A 230 25.70 -1.88 27.39
N ASP A 231 26.43 -1.37 26.39
CA ASP A 231 27.90 -1.62 26.33
C ASP A 231 28.67 -0.68 25.40
N ARG A 232 29.15 0.49 25.87
CA ARG A 232 30.25 1.19 25.16
C ARG A 232 31.06 2.17 25.99
N LYS A 233 32.40 2.02 25.90
CA LYS A 233 33.43 2.99 26.33
C LYS A 233 33.06 4.39 25.83
N ARG A 234 32.80 5.30 26.78
CA ARG A 234 32.23 6.63 26.55
C ARG A 234 33.12 7.51 25.65
N LYS A 235 32.78 7.69 24.37
CA LYS A 235 33.04 8.98 23.71
C LYS A 235 32.08 10.01 24.31
N ARG A 236 32.60 11.14 24.79
CA ARG A 236 31.83 12.19 25.49
C ARG A 236 30.85 12.85 24.51
N LYS A 237 29.64 12.30 24.37
CA LYS A 237 28.55 12.93 23.59
C LYS A 237 28.17 14.28 24.21
N ASN A 238 27.90 15.27 23.38
CA ASN A 238 27.39 16.58 23.82
C ASN A 238 25.95 16.47 24.38
N LYS A 239 25.53 17.49 25.15
CA LYS A 239 24.22 17.52 25.85
C LYS A 239 23.04 17.35 24.88
N SER A 240 23.11 17.99 23.72
CA SER A 240 22.10 17.93 22.67
C SER A 240 21.93 16.54 22.05
N ALA A 241 23.03 15.80 21.82
CA ALA A 241 22.95 14.44 21.27
C ALA A 241 22.32 13.47 22.27
N ARG A 242 22.64 13.61 23.57
CA ARG A 242 22.04 12.79 24.63
C ARG A 242 20.54 13.04 24.77
N ALA A 243 20.12 14.31 24.69
CA ALA A 243 18.70 14.67 24.73
C ALA A 243 17.91 14.08 23.54
N ARG A 244 18.49 14.09 22.34
CA ARG A 244 17.90 13.45 21.14
C ARG A 244 17.80 11.93 21.28
N ASP A 245 18.89 11.27 21.70
CA ASP A 245 18.91 9.81 21.91
C ASP A 245 17.85 9.38 22.96
N ALA A 246 17.71 10.13 24.06
CA ALA A 246 16.69 9.87 25.09
C ALA A 246 15.25 10.06 24.56
N LYS A 247 15.01 11.09 23.73
CA LYS A 247 13.72 11.31 23.05
C LYS A 247 13.37 10.16 22.09
N GLN A 248 14.35 9.68 21.33
CA GLN A 248 14.21 8.53 20.41
C GLN A 248 13.93 7.22 21.17
N GLN A 249 14.62 6.96 22.28
CA GLN A 249 14.34 5.78 23.11
C GLN A 249 12.93 5.80 23.70
N LYS A 250 12.42 6.97 24.11
CA LYS A 250 11.02 7.13 24.57
C LYS A 250 10.00 6.91 23.43
N LEU A 251 10.40 7.00 22.16
CA LEU A 251 9.55 6.67 21.00
C LEU A 251 9.48 5.17 20.71
N LEU A 252 10.45 4.39 21.22
CA LEU A 252 10.50 2.92 21.08
C LEU A 252 9.99 2.16 22.30
N LEU A 253 9.62 2.85 23.39
CA LEU A 253 8.95 2.19 24.51
C LEU A 253 7.72 1.47 23.94
N ALA A 254 7.71 0.15 24.10
CA ALA A 254 6.63 -0.70 23.63
C ALA A 254 5.33 -0.23 24.29
N ASP A 255 4.45 0.34 23.49
CA ASP A 255 3.07 0.53 23.88
C ASP A 255 2.38 -0.84 23.76
N ALA A 256 1.70 -1.27 24.81
CA ALA A 256 0.90 -2.49 24.78
C ALA A 256 -0.36 -2.31 23.91
N ALA A 257 -0.67 -1.07 23.52
CA ALA A 257 -1.75 -0.79 22.60
C ALA A 257 -1.55 -1.51 21.26
N LEU A 258 -2.65 -2.01 20.71
CA LEU A 258 -2.73 -2.67 19.41
C LEU A 258 -3.40 -1.73 18.41
N TYR A 259 -3.18 -1.96 17.13
CA TYR A 259 -3.76 -1.17 16.05
C TYR A 259 -5.22 -1.58 15.79
N ASP A 260 -6.05 -0.60 15.45
CA ASP A 260 -7.43 -0.83 15.00
C ASP A 260 -7.48 -1.58 13.67
N LYS A 261 -6.56 -1.20 12.78
CA LYS A 261 -6.49 -1.68 11.40
C LYS A 261 -5.04 -1.99 11.02
N VAL A 262 -4.86 -3.05 10.26
CA VAL A 262 -3.53 -3.44 9.75
C VAL A 262 -3.60 -3.70 8.25
N LEU A 263 -2.74 -3.05 7.49
CA LEU A 263 -2.48 -3.38 6.10
C LEU A 263 -1.16 -4.15 6.02
N VAL A 264 -1.22 -5.33 5.42
CA VAL A 264 -0.05 -6.13 5.07
C VAL A 264 0.06 -6.15 3.55
N ASP A 265 0.68 -5.12 2.97
CA ASP A 265 1.00 -5.04 1.55
C ASP A 265 2.31 -5.76 1.28
N ALA A 266 2.26 -7.09 1.36
CA ALA A 266 3.45 -7.91 1.53
C ALA A 266 4.39 -7.82 0.33
N GLU A 267 5.70 -7.80 0.62
CA GLU A 267 6.73 -7.96 -0.42
C GLU A 267 6.47 -9.24 -1.22
N CYS A 268 6.42 -9.08 -2.54
CA CYS A 268 5.97 -10.09 -3.49
C CYS A 268 7.01 -10.25 -4.61
N THR A 269 6.82 -11.21 -5.50
CA THR A 269 7.63 -11.38 -6.73
C THR A 269 7.41 -10.30 -7.80
N HIS A 270 6.37 -9.48 -7.65
CA HIS A 270 5.96 -8.38 -8.55
C HIS A 270 5.47 -8.82 -9.94
N ASP A 271 5.19 -10.10 -10.13
CA ASP A 271 4.73 -10.68 -11.41
C ASP A 271 3.33 -10.22 -11.86
N GLY A 272 2.54 -9.60 -10.99
CA GLY A 272 1.27 -8.94 -11.34
C GLY A 272 1.38 -7.43 -11.55
N SER A 273 2.53 -6.82 -11.29
CA SER A 273 2.71 -5.36 -11.39
C SER A 273 3.06 -4.95 -12.82
N ILE A 274 2.07 -4.49 -13.59
CA ILE A 274 2.27 -4.05 -14.99
C ILE A 274 3.40 -3.02 -15.10
N ARG A 275 3.41 -2.03 -14.21
CA ARG A 275 4.43 -0.98 -14.22
C ARG A 275 5.83 -1.51 -13.90
N HIS A 276 5.93 -2.60 -13.13
CA HIS A 276 7.20 -3.29 -12.91
C HIS A 276 7.63 -4.05 -14.16
N LEU A 277 6.74 -4.87 -14.72
CA LEU A 277 7.00 -5.66 -15.93
C LEU A 277 7.39 -4.78 -17.13
N GLN A 278 6.71 -3.65 -17.34
CA GLN A 278 7.03 -2.69 -18.40
C GLN A 278 8.45 -2.09 -18.30
N ARG A 279 9.06 -2.09 -17.11
CA ARG A 279 10.46 -1.63 -16.92
C ARG A 279 11.48 -2.69 -17.32
N LEU A 280 11.08 -3.95 -17.45
CA LEU A 280 11.88 -5.08 -17.92
C LEU A 280 11.94 -5.09 -19.46
N ASN A 281 12.29 -3.94 -20.04
CA ASN A 281 12.25 -3.68 -21.47
C ASN A 281 13.49 -4.14 -22.25
N THR A 282 14.27 -5.06 -21.69
CA THR A 282 15.41 -5.70 -22.35
C THR A 282 15.51 -7.15 -21.90
N ALA A 283 16.03 -8.03 -22.75
CA ALA A 283 16.24 -9.45 -22.42
C ALA A 283 17.06 -9.61 -21.14
N ASP A 284 18.18 -8.90 -21.00
CA ASP A 284 19.04 -8.97 -19.81
C ASP A 284 18.31 -8.60 -18.51
N LYS A 285 17.45 -7.57 -18.54
CA LYS A 285 16.66 -7.17 -17.37
C LYS A 285 15.62 -8.23 -17.01
N TRP A 286 15.01 -8.82 -18.03
CA TRP A 286 14.02 -9.87 -17.88
C TRP A 286 14.65 -11.14 -17.30
N GLU A 287 15.74 -11.61 -17.89
CA GLU A 287 16.49 -12.77 -17.42
C GLU A 287 16.95 -12.57 -15.97
N LYS A 288 17.51 -11.39 -15.68
CA LYS A 288 17.88 -11.03 -14.30
C LYS A 288 16.69 -11.07 -13.36
N TYR A 289 15.54 -10.53 -13.75
CA TYR A 289 14.32 -10.59 -12.93
C TYR A 289 13.90 -12.04 -12.64
N VAL A 290 13.89 -12.91 -13.65
CA VAL A 290 13.52 -14.32 -13.46
C VAL A 290 14.52 -15.04 -12.54
N LEU A 291 15.82 -14.82 -12.76
CA LEU A 291 16.89 -15.38 -11.93
C LEU A 291 16.87 -14.86 -10.49
N ASP A 292 16.60 -13.57 -10.29
CA ASP A 292 16.66 -12.93 -8.98
C ASP A 292 15.35 -13.07 -8.18
N HIS A 293 14.19 -13.19 -8.85
CA HIS A 293 12.87 -13.15 -8.20
C HIS A 293 12.01 -14.40 -8.37
N LEU A 294 12.14 -15.14 -9.47
CA LEU A 294 11.26 -16.30 -9.76
C LEU A 294 11.95 -17.66 -9.52
N ASN A 295 13.22 -17.67 -9.12
CA ASN A 295 13.90 -18.92 -8.77
C ASN A 295 13.33 -19.54 -7.47
N ALA A 296 13.46 -20.87 -7.33
CA ALA A 296 12.87 -21.61 -6.21
C ALA A 296 13.37 -21.17 -4.82
N ASN A 297 14.64 -20.79 -4.68
CA ASN A 297 15.21 -20.33 -3.42
C ASN A 297 14.62 -18.99 -3.00
N GLU A 298 14.51 -18.05 -3.94
CA GLU A 298 13.95 -16.74 -3.68
C GLU A 298 12.45 -16.81 -3.39
N VAL A 299 11.69 -17.59 -4.17
CA VAL A 299 10.28 -17.85 -3.88
C VAL A 299 10.13 -18.44 -2.48
N GLY A 300 10.98 -19.40 -2.09
CA GLY A 300 11.01 -19.94 -0.73
C GLY A 300 11.31 -18.90 0.35
N ARG A 301 12.23 -17.95 0.08
CA ARG A 301 12.55 -16.83 0.98
C ARG A 301 11.36 -15.88 1.13
N ILE A 302 10.73 -15.49 0.02
CA ILE A 302 9.57 -14.59 -0.02
C ILE A 302 8.38 -15.22 0.71
N LEU A 303 8.11 -16.51 0.52
CA LEU A 303 7.03 -17.20 1.25
C LEU A 303 7.27 -17.19 2.76
N LYS A 304 8.50 -17.45 3.22
CA LYS A 304 8.87 -17.33 4.64
C LYS A 304 8.68 -15.90 5.17
N LEU A 305 9.03 -14.89 4.35
CA LEU A 305 8.82 -13.48 4.69
C LEU A 305 7.34 -13.16 4.84
N GLN A 306 6.51 -13.48 3.85
CA GLN A 306 5.06 -13.25 3.81
C GLN A 306 4.35 -13.93 4.99
N ARG A 307 4.70 -15.19 5.27
CA ARG A 307 4.23 -15.96 6.43
C ARG A 307 4.54 -15.28 7.76
N GLY A 308 5.70 -14.64 7.90
CA GLY A 308 6.05 -13.87 9.08
C GLY A 308 5.31 -12.54 9.17
N LEU A 309 5.13 -11.85 8.03
CA LEU A 309 4.44 -10.55 7.95
C LEU A 309 2.95 -10.68 8.32
N ILE A 310 2.23 -11.67 7.77
CA ILE A 310 0.81 -11.88 8.07
C ILE A 310 0.58 -12.19 9.56
N ARG A 311 1.42 -13.05 10.15
CA ARG A 311 1.37 -13.40 11.58
C ARG A 311 1.67 -12.20 12.48
N ASN A 312 2.71 -11.41 12.16
CA ASN A 312 3.04 -10.25 12.98
C ASN A 312 2.03 -9.10 12.81
N GLY A 313 1.50 -8.89 11.60
CA GLY A 313 0.40 -7.96 11.36
C GLY A 313 -0.81 -8.29 12.23
N PHE A 314 -1.22 -9.56 12.26
CA PHE A 314 -2.35 -10.01 13.09
C PHE A 314 -2.07 -9.94 14.59
N LYS A 315 -0.82 -10.20 15.02
CA LYS A 315 -0.40 -10.04 16.41
C LYS A 315 -0.59 -8.59 16.88
N LEU A 316 -0.26 -7.62 16.03
CA LEU A 316 -0.37 -6.19 16.31
C LEU A 316 -1.78 -5.63 16.11
N LEU A 317 -2.73 -6.43 15.62
CA LEU A 317 -4.13 -6.07 15.47
C LEU A 317 -4.89 -6.29 16.79
N ARG A 318 -5.73 -5.32 17.18
CA ARG A 318 -6.58 -5.45 18.37
C ARG A 318 -7.71 -6.47 18.17
N PRO A 319 -8.25 -7.06 19.23
CA PRO A 319 -9.51 -7.82 19.15
C PRO A 319 -10.62 -7.00 18.49
N GLY A 320 -11.38 -7.63 17.58
CA GLY A 320 -12.42 -6.98 16.77
C GLY A 320 -11.92 -6.13 15.60
N GLY A 321 -10.60 -5.91 15.49
CA GLY A 321 -9.96 -5.14 14.41
C GLY A 321 -9.96 -5.87 13.07
N THR A 322 -9.61 -5.13 12.01
CA THR A 322 -9.57 -5.62 10.62
C THR A 322 -8.16 -5.58 10.07
N MET A 323 -7.73 -6.67 9.42
CA MET A 323 -6.50 -6.73 8.63
C MET A 323 -6.82 -6.99 7.17
N ILE A 324 -6.11 -6.29 6.27
CA ILE A 324 -6.05 -6.63 4.85
C ILE A 324 -4.67 -7.21 4.58
N TYR A 325 -4.63 -8.42 4.05
CA TYR A 325 -3.44 -8.99 3.42
C TYR A 325 -3.56 -8.81 1.91
N SER A 326 -2.55 -8.23 1.28
CA SER A 326 -2.50 -8.06 -0.16
C SER A 326 -1.12 -8.33 -0.73
N THR A 327 -1.08 -8.85 -1.96
CA THR A 327 0.17 -8.93 -2.74
C THR A 327 -0.10 -8.56 -4.19
N CYS A 328 0.94 -8.07 -4.84
CA CYS A 328 1.03 -7.81 -6.27
C CYS A 328 1.39 -9.05 -7.12
N SER A 329 1.31 -10.26 -6.55
CA SER A 329 1.65 -11.51 -7.26
C SER A 329 0.39 -12.21 -7.75
N LEU A 330 0.51 -12.85 -8.90
CA LEU A 330 -0.43 -13.76 -9.53
C LEU A 330 -0.33 -15.16 -8.91
N SER A 331 0.76 -15.47 -8.20
CA SER A 331 1.02 -16.80 -7.64
C SER A 331 0.07 -17.15 -6.49
N THR A 332 -0.61 -18.29 -6.60
CA THR A 332 -1.46 -18.82 -5.51
C THR A 332 -0.66 -19.15 -4.25
N LYS A 333 0.61 -19.56 -4.43
CA LYS A 333 1.52 -19.86 -3.32
C LYS A 333 1.76 -18.65 -2.41
N GLN A 334 1.83 -17.46 -2.98
CA GLN A 334 2.04 -16.21 -2.25
C GLN A 334 0.72 -15.61 -1.72
N ASN A 335 -0.42 -16.14 -2.15
CA ASN A 335 -1.73 -15.54 -1.95
C ASN A 335 -2.59 -16.45 -1.07
N GLU A 336 -3.43 -17.28 -1.69
CA GLU A 336 -4.37 -18.16 -1.01
C GLU A 336 -3.67 -19.14 -0.08
N ASP A 337 -2.51 -19.70 -0.47
CA ASP A 337 -1.83 -20.70 0.34
C ASP A 337 -1.30 -20.08 1.64
N VAL A 338 -0.75 -18.86 1.58
CA VAL A 338 -0.30 -18.10 2.77
C VAL A 338 -1.47 -17.79 3.69
N VAL A 339 -2.59 -17.32 3.14
CA VAL A 339 -3.79 -16.99 3.92
C VAL A 339 -4.41 -18.24 4.53
N SER A 340 -4.53 -19.33 3.77
CA SER A 340 -5.13 -20.59 4.22
C SER A 340 -4.33 -21.23 5.34
N GLU A 341 -3.00 -21.29 5.20
CA GLU A 341 -2.10 -21.76 6.26
C GLU A 341 -2.24 -20.90 7.52
N PHE A 342 -2.24 -19.57 7.36
CA PHE A 342 -2.38 -18.66 8.49
C PHE A 342 -3.73 -18.84 9.24
N LEU A 343 -4.84 -18.99 8.51
CA LEU A 343 -6.16 -19.21 9.12
C LEU A 343 -6.28 -20.57 9.81
N GLN A 344 -5.55 -21.59 9.36
CA GLN A 344 -5.48 -22.90 10.03
C GLN A 344 -4.70 -22.82 11.35
N ASP A 345 -3.62 -22.02 11.36
CA ASP A 345 -2.72 -21.89 12.51
C ASP A 345 -3.23 -20.92 13.59
N GLU A 346 -4.11 -19.99 13.26
CA GLU A 346 -4.56 -18.90 14.14
C GLU A 346 -6.08 -18.94 14.38
N PRO A 347 -6.55 -19.60 15.47
CA PRO A 347 -7.97 -19.78 15.75
C PRO A 347 -8.77 -18.48 15.93
N LEU A 348 -8.11 -17.37 16.31
CA LEU A 348 -8.75 -16.07 16.45
C LEU A 348 -8.92 -15.34 15.12
N ALA A 349 -8.26 -15.80 14.05
CA ALA A 349 -8.37 -15.20 12.73
C ALA A 349 -9.55 -15.80 11.98
N LYS A 350 -10.45 -14.93 11.52
CA LYS A 350 -11.58 -15.32 10.65
C LYS A 350 -11.46 -14.60 9.33
N LEU A 351 -11.59 -15.34 8.23
CA LEU A 351 -11.75 -14.74 6.91
C LEU A 351 -13.09 -14.00 6.87
N ASP A 352 -13.04 -12.71 6.59
CA ASP A 352 -14.20 -11.84 6.42
C ASP A 352 -14.44 -11.69 4.92
N ALA A 353 -15.28 -12.59 4.39
CA ALA A 353 -15.51 -12.74 2.96
C ALA A 353 -15.91 -11.41 2.30
N ILE A 354 -15.19 -11.04 1.25
CA ILE A 354 -15.46 -9.80 0.51
C ILE A 354 -16.50 -10.12 -0.57
N ALA A 355 -17.69 -9.54 -0.43
CA ALA A 355 -18.74 -9.68 -1.43
C ALA A 355 -18.30 -9.03 -2.75
N ARG A 356 -18.27 -9.82 -3.82
CA ARG A 356 -17.96 -9.32 -5.16
C ARG A 356 -19.16 -8.57 -5.74
N SER A 357 -18.97 -7.30 -6.07
CA SER A 357 -19.90 -6.57 -6.95
C SER A 357 -19.53 -6.79 -8.42
N LYS A 358 -20.53 -6.83 -9.30
CA LYS A 358 -20.33 -6.97 -10.76
C LYS A 358 -19.59 -5.77 -11.37
N ASP A 359 -19.67 -4.61 -10.71
CA ASP A 359 -19.08 -3.36 -11.20
C ASP A 359 -17.58 -3.26 -10.90
N VAL A 360 -17.07 -4.06 -9.96
CA VAL A 360 -15.66 -4.08 -9.60
C VAL A 360 -14.91 -5.04 -10.55
N PRO A 361 -13.84 -4.60 -11.23
CA PRO A 361 -13.10 -5.40 -12.20
C PRO A 361 -12.13 -6.38 -11.51
N CYS A 362 -12.68 -7.22 -10.63
CA CYS A 362 -11.97 -8.28 -9.94
C CYS A 362 -12.70 -9.61 -10.12
N GLN A 363 -11.98 -10.68 -9.79
CA GLN A 363 -12.46 -12.05 -9.77
C GLN A 363 -12.38 -12.58 -8.35
N GLU A 364 -13.15 -13.63 -8.05
CA GLU A 364 -12.99 -14.34 -6.79
C GLU A 364 -11.68 -15.14 -6.83
N GLY A 365 -10.93 -15.16 -5.72
CA GLY A 365 -9.73 -15.97 -5.58
C GLY A 365 -10.03 -17.45 -5.44
N LYS A 366 -8.99 -18.30 -5.42
CA LYS A 366 -9.19 -19.76 -5.23
C LYS A 366 -9.67 -20.10 -3.82
N LEU A 367 -9.40 -19.23 -2.85
CA LEU A 367 -9.91 -19.27 -1.50
C LEU A 367 -11.22 -18.45 -1.48
N PRO A 368 -12.40 -19.08 -1.28
CA PRO A 368 -13.67 -18.37 -1.33
C PRO A 368 -13.71 -17.16 -0.40
N GLY A 369 -14.29 -16.04 -0.86
CA GLY A 369 -14.32 -14.77 -0.13
C GLY A 369 -13.05 -13.91 -0.23
N THR A 370 -12.03 -14.34 -0.98
CA THR A 370 -10.88 -13.50 -1.37
C THR A 370 -11.06 -12.95 -2.79
N LEU A 371 -10.33 -11.88 -3.13
CA LEU A 371 -10.44 -11.23 -4.43
C LEU A 371 -9.09 -11.19 -5.16
N ARG A 372 -9.17 -11.22 -6.49
CA ARG A 372 -8.05 -11.06 -7.42
C ARG A 372 -8.38 -10.02 -8.49
N PHE A 373 -7.59 -8.96 -8.55
CA PHE A 373 -7.47 -8.16 -9.74
C PHE A 373 -6.50 -8.86 -10.67
N THR A 374 -6.88 -9.03 -11.94
CA THR A 374 -5.93 -9.36 -12.99
C THR A 374 -5.37 -8.05 -13.56
N PRO A 375 -4.21 -8.08 -14.23
CA PRO A 375 -3.64 -6.94 -14.94
C PRO A 375 -4.52 -6.32 -16.06
N SER A 376 -5.81 -6.63 -16.13
CA SER A 376 -6.72 -6.11 -17.15
C SER A 376 -7.25 -4.72 -16.79
N GLN A 377 -7.82 -3.98 -17.75
CA GLN A 377 -8.52 -2.71 -17.49
C GLN A 377 -7.68 -1.62 -16.79
N ASN A 378 -6.37 -1.55 -17.08
CA ASN A 378 -5.42 -0.54 -16.59
C ASN A 378 -5.08 -0.63 -15.09
N THR A 379 -5.44 -1.73 -14.42
CA THR A 379 -5.00 -1.99 -13.05
C THR A 379 -3.86 -2.98 -13.02
N SER A 380 -3.01 -2.90 -12.00
CA SER A 380 -2.08 -3.97 -11.70
C SER A 380 -2.82 -5.19 -11.13
N GLY A 381 -2.25 -6.37 -11.32
CA GLY A 381 -2.69 -7.57 -10.61
C GLY A 381 -2.51 -7.40 -9.10
N LEU A 382 -3.54 -7.76 -8.34
CA LEU A 382 -3.53 -7.65 -6.89
C LEU A 382 -4.43 -8.70 -6.26
N PHE A 383 -3.90 -9.46 -5.31
CA PHE A 383 -4.69 -10.32 -4.43
C PHE A 383 -5.05 -9.58 -3.15
N ILE A 384 -6.26 -9.82 -2.65
CA ILE A 384 -6.77 -9.19 -1.41
C ILE A 384 -7.52 -10.24 -0.59
N ALA A 385 -7.14 -10.37 0.69
CA ALA A 385 -7.87 -11.10 1.70
C ALA A 385 -8.15 -10.18 2.91
N ARG A 386 -9.42 -10.15 3.35
CA ARG A 386 -9.83 -9.43 4.55
C ARG A 386 -9.99 -10.41 5.71
N ILE A 387 -9.31 -10.11 6.81
CA ILE A 387 -9.22 -10.98 7.98
C ILE A 387 -9.68 -10.17 9.19
N ARG A 388 -10.57 -10.74 9.98
CA ARG A 388 -11.03 -10.14 11.24
C ARG A 388 -10.50 -10.92 12.42
N LYS A 389 -10.03 -10.20 13.44
CA LYS A 389 -9.66 -10.82 14.72
C LYS A 389 -10.89 -10.94 15.58
N ALA A 390 -11.19 -12.15 16.04
CA ALA A 390 -12.29 -12.38 16.98
C ALA A 390 -12.16 -11.43 18.18
N ALA A 391 -13.29 -10.92 18.66
CA ALA A 391 -13.33 -10.25 19.95
C ALA A 391 -12.99 -11.28 21.03
N ALA A 392 -12.38 -10.85 22.14
CA ALA A 392 -12.37 -11.68 23.32
C ALA A 392 -13.82 -11.73 23.84
N ASP A 393 -14.52 -12.86 23.62
CA ASP A 393 -15.89 -13.06 24.12
C ASP A 393 -15.93 -12.78 25.65
N SER A 394 -16.91 -12.11 26.26
CA SER A 394 -18.34 -12.48 26.32
C SER A 394 -18.60 -13.97 26.54
N GLN A 395 -17.64 -14.70 27.09
CA GLN A 395 -17.81 -16.06 27.61
C GLN A 395 -17.76 -16.01 29.14
N VAL A 396 -18.88 -15.62 29.75
CA VAL A 396 -19.24 -16.16 31.08
C VAL A 396 -20.45 -17.04 30.82
N PRO A 397 -20.30 -18.37 30.76
CA PRO A 397 -21.45 -19.24 30.92
C PRO A 397 -21.98 -18.99 32.33
N GLU A 398 -23.25 -18.58 32.44
CA GLU A 398 -23.97 -18.61 33.69
C GLU A 398 -23.80 -20.00 34.30
N ARG A 399 -23.14 -20.06 35.46
CA ARG A 399 -23.20 -21.25 36.29
C ARG A 399 -24.61 -21.26 36.86
N GLU A 400 -25.47 -22.10 36.31
CA GLU A 400 -26.69 -22.53 36.99
C GLU A 400 -26.28 -23.10 38.35
N HIS A 401 -26.81 -22.50 39.41
CA HIS A 401 -26.68 -22.93 40.79
C HIS A 401 -27.93 -23.67 41.22
#